data_AF-A0A966XTN9-F1
#
_entry.id   AF-A0A966XTN9-F1
#
_cell.length_a   1.000
_cell.length_b   1.000
_cell.length_c   1.000
_cell.angle_alpha   90.00
_cell.angle_beta   90.00
_cell.angle_gamma   90.00
#
_symmetry.space_group_name_H-M   'P 1'
#
loop_
_entity.id
_entity.type
_entity.pdbx_description
1 polymer ?
#
loop_
_entity_poly.entity_id
_entity_poly.type
_entity_poly.pdbx_seq_one_letter_code
_entity_poly.pdbx_strand_id
1 'polypeptide(L)' 'MLLFGSRTRDDLRGGDIDLLIELAEASDDKLSVSLRTGARLQFEIGERKIDVLVTDPQTQETPLIRAARREGIPL' A
#
# COMPACT_ATOMS: atom_id res chain seq x y z
N MET A 1 -2.28 8.22 -1.60
CA MET A 1 -2.20 6.87 -1.00
C MET A 1 -3.50 6.16 -1.31
N LEU A 2 -3.46 4.87 -1.65
CA LEU A 2 -4.64 4.08 -2.00
C LEU A 2 -4.68 2.82 -1.12
N LEU A 3 -5.85 2.50 -0.58
CA LEU A 3 -6.16 1.20 -0.01
C LEU A 3 -6.61 0.26 -1.13
N PHE A 4 -5.96 -0.89 -1.28
CA PHE A 4 -6.36 -1.88 -2.28
C PHE A 4 -6.49 -3.28 -1.67
N GLY A 5 -6.77 -4.29 -2.51
CA GLY A 5 -6.80 -5.68 -2.07
C GLY A 5 -8.05 -6.04 -1.26
N SER A 6 -7.92 -7.02 -0.37
CA SER A 6 -9.07 -7.63 0.33
C SER A 6 -9.84 -6.64 1.22
N ARG A 7 -9.21 -5.56 1.64
CA ARG A 7 -9.77 -4.52 2.51
C ARG A 7 -10.56 -3.42 1.78
N THR A 8 -10.70 -3.47 0.45
CA THR A 8 -11.63 -2.58 -0.27
C THR A 8 -13.09 -3.03 -0.16
N ARG A 9 -13.35 -4.21 0.40
CA ARG A 9 -14.69 -4.74 0.59
C ARG A 9 -14.96 -5.01 2.07
N ASP A 10 -15.83 -4.18 2.65
CA ASP A 10 -16.21 -4.25 4.07
C ASP A 10 -16.97 -5.54 4.43
N ASP A 11 -17.45 -6.30 3.44
CA ASP A 11 -18.14 -7.58 3.61
C ASP A 11 -17.19 -8.74 3.95
N LEU A 12 -15.89 -8.58 3.67
CA LEU A 12 -14.86 -9.58 4.02
C LEU A 12 -14.37 -9.32 5.46
N ARG A 13 -14.77 -10.19 6.39
CA ARG A 13 -14.30 -10.12 7.78
C ARG A 13 -12.89 -10.72 7.91
N GLY A 14 -11.91 -9.90 8.29
CA GLY A 14 -10.51 -10.31 8.51
C GLY A 14 -9.66 -10.25 7.22
N GLY A 15 -8.38 -9.89 7.36
CA GLY A 15 -7.45 -9.75 6.22
C GLY A 15 -6.25 -8.85 6.52
N ASP A 16 -5.30 -8.81 5.58
CA ASP A 16 -4.13 -7.92 5.58
C ASP A 16 -4.53 -6.55 4.98
N ILE A 17 -3.95 -5.43 5.43
CA ILE A 17 -4.12 -4.11 4.78
C ILE A 17 -3.10 -4.02 3.65
N ASP A 18 -3.56 -3.84 2.42
CA ASP A 18 -2.68 -3.57 1.28
C ASP A 18 -2.74 -2.06 0.94
N LEU A 19 -1.59 -1.38 1.01
CA LEU A 19 -1.49 0.05 0.73
C LEU A 19 -0.57 0.32 -0.45
N LEU A 20 -1.01 1.19 -1.36
CA LEU A 20 -0.18 1.73 -2.44
C LEU A 20 0.15 3.19 -2.11
N ILE A 21 1.44 3.48 -2.03
CA ILE A 21 2.00 4.82 -1.85
C ILE A 21 2.74 5.19 -3.13
N GLU A 22 2.29 6.27 -3.76
CA GLU A 22 2.90 6.81 -4.95
C GLU A 22 3.72 8.04 -4.58
N LEU A 23 5.03 7.95 -4.76
CA LEU A 23 5.95 9.06 -4.59
C LEU A 23 5.89 9.95 -5.83
N ALA A 24 5.89 11.27 -5.62
CA ALA A 24 5.89 12.24 -6.70
C ALA A 24 7.23 12.27 -7.46
N GLU A 25 8.31 11.89 -6.80
CA GLU A 25 9.68 11.90 -7.32
C GLU A 25 10.32 10.52 -7.17
N ALA A 26 11.32 10.23 -8.01
CA ALA A 26 12.09 8.99 -7.94
C ALA A 26 12.81 8.87 -6.59
N SER A 27 12.84 7.66 -6.04
CA SER A 27 13.48 7.39 -4.76
C SER A 27 14.20 6.04 -4.76
N ASP A 28 15.46 6.06 -4.34
CA ASP A 28 16.23 4.83 -4.08
C ASP A 28 15.84 4.16 -2.76
N ASP A 29 15.07 4.84 -1.90
CA ASP A 29 14.75 4.40 -0.53
C ASP A 29 13.31 3.90 -0.37
N LYS A 30 12.68 3.44 -1.48
CA LYS A 30 11.31 2.90 -1.49
C LYS A 30 11.08 1.81 -0.44
N LEU A 31 12.08 0.95 -0.22
CA LEU A 31 12.01 -0.12 0.78
C LEU A 31 11.88 0.46 2.19
N SER A 32 12.69 1.45 2.57
CA SER A 32 12.59 2.03 3.91
C SER A 32 11.30 2.83 4.09
N VAL A 33 10.79 3.48 3.05
CA VAL A 33 9.46 4.12 3.09
C VAL A 33 8.38 3.08 3.37
N SER A 34 8.41 1.93 2.68
CA SER A 34 7.49 0.81 2.91
C SER A 34 7.56 0.33 4.37
N LEU A 35 8.76 -0.01 4.85
CA LEU A 35 8.97 -0.54 6.21
C LEU A 35 8.57 0.45 7.30
N ARG A 36 8.99 1.72 7.20
CA ARG A 36 8.65 2.75 8.20
C ARG A 36 7.15 2.99 8.25
N THR A 37 6.49 3.01 7.09
CA THR A 37 5.04 3.23 7.02
C THR A 37 4.28 2.02 7.59
N GLY A 38 4.66 0.80 7.19
CA GLY A 38 4.05 -0.43 7.69
C GLY A 38 4.18 -0.54 9.21
N ALA A 39 5.39 -0.35 9.75
CA ALA A 39 5.64 -0.42 11.19
C ALA A 39 4.85 0.64 11.98
N ARG A 40 4.79 1.87 11.48
CA ARG A 40 4.03 2.95 12.13
C ARG A 40 2.53 2.63 12.16
N LEU A 41 1.98 2.19 11.04
CA LEU A 41 0.56 1.87 10.96
C LEU A 41 0.21 0.67 11.83
N GLN A 42 1.06 -0.38 11.88
CA GLN A 42 0.87 -1.53 12.77
C GLN A 42 0.88 -1.08 14.24
N PHE A 43 1.73 -0.14 14.61
CA PHE A 43 1.72 0.42 15.97
C PHE A 43 0.43 1.19 16.28
N GLU A 44 -0.10 1.96 15.33
CA GLU A 44 -1.29 2.80 15.53
C GLU A 44 -2.60 2.00 15.53
N ILE A 45 -2.73 0.95 14.71
CA ILE A 45 -3.98 0.19 14.53
C ILE A 45 -3.97 -1.22 15.13
N GLY A 46 -2.86 -1.60 15.77
CA GLY A 46 -2.63 -2.91 16.40
C GLY A 46 -2.04 -3.97 15.47
N GLU A 47 -1.98 -5.21 15.96
CA GLU A 47 -1.36 -6.39 15.32
C GLU A 47 -2.10 -6.89 14.07
N ARG A 48 -2.32 -5.99 13.10
CA ARG A 48 -2.79 -6.32 11.76
C ARG A 48 -1.60 -6.30 10.83
N LYS A 49 -1.49 -7.30 9.96
CA LYS A 49 -0.50 -7.31 8.89
C LYS A 49 -0.84 -6.23 7.87
N ILE A 50 0.17 -5.42 7.53
CA ILE A 50 0.07 -4.28 6.62
C ILE A 50 1.17 -4.44 5.58
N ASP A 51 0.76 -4.69 4.34
CA ASP A 51 1.65 -4.82 3.20
C ASP A 51 1.65 -3.48 2.45
N VAL A 52 2.79 -2.78 2.46
CA VAL A 52 2.94 -1.45 1.84
C VAL A 52 3.74 -1.56 0.56
N LEU A 53 3.08 -1.30 -0.57
CA LEU A 53 3.70 -1.16 -1.88
C LEU A 53 4.03 0.32 -2.13
N VAL A 54 5.29 0.61 -2.43
CA VAL A 54 5.73 1.98 -2.76
C VAL A 54 6.17 2.03 -4.21
N THR A 55 5.61 2.97 -4.97
CA THR A 55 5.97 3.23 -6.36
C THR A 55 6.44 4.66 -6.53
N ASP A 56 7.25 4.91 -7.55
CA ASP A 56 7.65 6.24 -7.98
C ASP A 56 7.55 6.33 -9.52
N PRO A 57 7.88 7.48 -10.16
CA PRO A 57 7.79 7.61 -11.61
C PRO A 57 8.70 6.66 -12.41
N GLN A 58 9.71 6.06 -11.77
CA GLN A 58 10.63 5.10 -12.41
C GLN A 58 10.22 3.65 -12.16
N THR A 59 9.28 3.39 -11.26
CA THR A 59 8.79 2.03 -11.01
C THR A 59 8.11 1.48 -12.25
N GLN A 60 8.59 0.32 -12.71
CA GLN A 60 7.98 -0.41 -13.81
C GLN A 60 6.54 -0.79 -13.48
N GLU A 61 5.62 -0.49 -14.39
CA GLU A 61 4.22 -0.85 -14.25
C GLU A 61 4.06 -2.38 -14.26
N THR A 62 3.42 -2.92 -13.22
CA THR A 62 3.06 -4.35 -13.12
C THR A 62 1.52 -4.50 -13.11
N PRO A 63 0.98 -5.70 -13.42
CA PRO A 63 -0.47 -5.95 -13.30
C PRO A 63 -1.02 -5.64 -11.90
N LEU A 64 -0.24 -5.89 -10.85
CA LEU A 64 -0.59 -5.57 -9.47
C LEU A 64 -0.72 -4.06 -9.25
N ILE A 65 0.28 -3.27 -9.65
CA ILE A 65 0.24 -1.80 -9.53
C ILE A 65 -0.95 -1.22 -10.30
N ARG A 66 -1.19 -1.74 -11.51
CA ARG A 66 -2.31 -1.32 -12.35
C ARG A 66 -3.66 -1.61 -11.70
N ALA A 67 -3.82 -2.79 -11.11
CA ALA A 67 -5.04 -3.16 -10.40
C ALA A 67 -5.22 -2.29 -9.14
N ALA A 68 -4.17 -2.09 -8.36
CA ALA A 68 -4.18 -1.24 -7.16
C ALA A 68 -4.57 0.21 -7.48
N ARG A 69 -4.10 0.79 -8.59
CA ARG A 69 -4.53 2.12 -9.04
C ARG A 69 -5.98 2.18 -9.51
N ARG A 70 -6.45 1.12 -10.19
CA ARG A 70 -7.78 1.08 -10.79
C ARG A 70 -8.88 0.83 -9.75
N GLU A 71 -8.59 -0.05 -8.80
CA GLU A 71 -9.56 -0.56 -7.82
C GLU A 71 -9.33 -0.01 -6.41
N GLY A 72 -8.21 0.69 -6.21
CA GLY A 72 -7.86 1.27 -4.93
C GLY A 72 -8.78 2.41 -4.53
N ILE A 73 -9.06 2.48 -3.23
CA ILE A 73 -9.85 3.54 -2.62
C ILE A 73 -8.88 4.61 -2.09
N PRO A 74 -9.06 5.90 -2.45
CA PRO A 74 -8.27 6.98 -1.85
C PRO A 74 -8.49 7.06 -0.35
N LEU A 75 -7.40 7.18 0.40
CA LEU A 75 -7.37 7.48 1.84
C LEU A 75 -7.05 8.95 2.08
#